data_AF-A0A428RXW1-F1
#
_entry.id   AF-A0A428RXW1-F1
#
_cell.length_a   1.000
_cell.length_b   1.000
_cell.length_c   1.000
_cell.angle_alpha   90.00
_cell.angle_beta   90.00
_cell.angle_gamma   90.00
#
_symmetry.space_group_name_H-M   'P 1'
#
loop_
_entity.id
_entity.type
_entity.pdbx_description
1 polymer ?
#
loop_
_entity_poly.entity_id
_entity_poly.type
_entity_poly.pdbx_seq_one_letter_code
_entity_poly.pdbx_strand_id
1 'polypeptide(L)'
;MGFSRNLLLAIAASTYFTQTTLARDDDDCSAVIEEIRQRKLFFNSTMTTDFTPSPGLPWVFTLGFSDWREEGVKWRPYDTAQHIETFLSIPNAIAKSERANETRVCIYMMEGQNATANDGNESGHSCNGVLSDECQKALQSIKGPTDDGRCPDPPDSVKKACNQDLYPSFGKVQVFNNTNCSTSTLPDIGLPGGYRTFPLVGTTLFPADSPTDSYKQYSLRIRQPIPFLLTMEFHNETLRTTTELLCVAPTELAKDSREPEGDFPPSAAAGLDTKGGVLLAVGVWSVMGLLFT
;
A
#
# COMPACT_ATOMS: atom_id res chain seq x y z
N MET A 1 -19.65 -9.87 -57.17
CA MET A 1 -20.08 -9.04 -56.03
C MET A 1 -20.06 -9.90 -54.79
N GLY A 2 -19.45 -9.41 -53.70
CA GLY A 2 -19.47 -10.10 -52.41
C GLY A 2 -18.10 -10.12 -51.71
N PHE A 3 -17.59 -8.94 -51.33
CA PHE A 3 -16.52 -8.83 -50.34
C PHE A 3 -17.05 -9.35 -48.98
N SER A 4 -16.37 -10.32 -48.38
CA SER A 4 -16.42 -10.53 -46.94
C SER A 4 -15.00 -10.45 -46.41
N ARG A 5 -14.65 -9.22 -46.02
CA ARG A 5 -13.48 -8.86 -45.23
C ARG A 5 -13.88 -8.99 -43.76
N ASN A 6 -12.94 -9.49 -42.96
CA ASN A 6 -12.82 -9.28 -41.52
C ASN A 6 -13.75 -10.10 -40.62
N LEU A 7 -13.19 -11.11 -39.96
CA LEU A 7 -12.97 -11.03 -38.50
C LEU A 7 -11.97 -12.12 -38.08
N LEU A 8 -10.68 -11.78 -38.08
CA LEU A 8 -9.71 -12.49 -37.26
C LEU A 8 -9.90 -11.96 -35.83
N LEU A 9 -10.68 -12.67 -35.02
CA LEU A 9 -10.69 -12.48 -33.57
C LEU A 9 -9.36 -12.99 -33.03
N ALA A 10 -8.41 -12.09 -32.85
CA ALA A 10 -7.22 -12.35 -32.05
C ALA A 10 -7.67 -12.47 -30.59
N ILE A 11 -7.76 -13.71 -30.11
CA ILE A 11 -7.83 -13.99 -28.67
C ILE A 11 -6.42 -13.77 -28.13
N ALA A 12 -6.13 -12.54 -27.71
CA ALA A 12 -5.00 -12.25 -26.84
C ALA A 12 -5.53 -12.20 -25.41
N ALA A 13 -5.73 -13.38 -24.81
CA ALA A 13 -6.14 -13.50 -23.42
C ALA A 13 -5.01 -14.07 -22.58
N SER A 14 -4.76 -13.40 -21.46
CA SER A 14 -4.02 -13.85 -20.28
C SER A 14 -2.51 -14.04 -20.41
N THR A 15 -1.80 -12.93 -20.37
CA THR A 15 -0.58 -12.83 -19.57
C THR A 15 -0.73 -11.68 -18.59
N TYR A 16 -0.09 -11.79 -17.43
CA TYR A 16 -0.10 -10.86 -16.30
C TYR A 16 -1.19 -11.08 -15.29
N PHE A 17 -0.94 -11.99 -14.35
CA PHE A 17 -1.06 -11.68 -12.92
C PHE A 17 -0.11 -12.60 -12.15
N THR A 18 1.18 -12.30 -12.26
CA THR A 18 2.14 -12.76 -11.25
C THR A 18 1.95 -11.89 -10.03
N GLN A 19 1.91 -12.53 -8.85
CA GLN A 19 2.18 -11.84 -7.57
C GLN A 19 3.36 -10.88 -7.82
N THR A 20 3.22 -9.62 -7.46
CA THR A 20 4.30 -8.63 -7.54
C THR A 20 5.36 -8.97 -6.49
N THR A 21 6.08 -10.07 -6.68
CA THR A 21 7.29 -10.42 -5.95
C THR A 21 8.44 -9.62 -6.54
N LEU A 22 8.59 -8.37 -6.12
CA LEU A 22 9.55 -7.44 -6.72
C LEU A 22 10.73 -7.20 -5.78
N ALA A 23 11.58 -8.22 -5.72
CA ALA A 23 13.03 -8.11 -5.54
C ALA A 23 13.60 -9.52 -5.77
N ARG A 24 14.00 -9.82 -7.01
CA ARG A 24 14.72 -11.04 -7.34
C ARG A 24 15.99 -10.63 -8.08
N ASP A 25 17.14 -10.91 -7.44
CA ASP A 25 18.53 -10.82 -7.89
C ASP A 25 18.88 -9.80 -9.01
N ASP A 26 19.66 -8.78 -8.60
CA ASP A 26 20.56 -7.82 -9.27
C ASP A 26 20.36 -7.35 -10.74
N ASP A 27 19.65 -8.03 -11.63
CA ASP A 27 19.47 -7.63 -13.04
C ASP A 27 18.02 -7.32 -13.46
N ASP A 28 17.00 -7.92 -12.82
CA ASP A 28 15.60 -7.72 -13.22
C ASP A 28 14.86 -6.76 -12.28
N CYS A 29 14.42 -5.62 -12.85
CA CYS A 29 13.65 -4.63 -12.13
C CYS A 29 12.27 -5.13 -11.72
N SER A 30 11.74 -4.45 -10.71
CA SER A 30 10.35 -4.54 -10.28
C SER A 30 9.38 -4.46 -11.49
N ALA A 31 8.47 -5.42 -11.69
CA ALA A 31 7.49 -5.44 -12.79
C ALA A 31 6.68 -4.14 -12.90
N VAL A 32 6.35 -3.49 -11.79
CA VAL A 32 5.67 -2.19 -11.78
C VAL A 32 6.49 -1.09 -12.48
N ILE A 33 7.83 -1.17 -12.45
CA ILE A 33 8.70 -0.25 -13.22
C ILE A 33 8.52 -0.47 -14.72
N GLU A 34 8.40 -1.72 -15.17
CA GLU A 34 8.09 -2.02 -16.57
C GLU A 34 6.69 -1.56 -16.95
N GLU A 35 5.70 -1.73 -16.08
CA GLU A 35 4.34 -1.23 -16.32
C GLU A 35 4.29 0.30 -16.42
N ILE A 36 5.06 1.01 -15.60
CA ILE A 36 5.23 2.47 -15.71
C ILE A 36 5.87 2.85 -17.05
N ARG A 37 6.96 2.18 -17.44
CA ARG A 37 7.66 2.43 -18.72
C ARG A 37 6.75 2.21 -19.93
N GLN A 38 5.93 1.16 -19.86
CA GLN A 38 4.98 0.80 -20.90
C GLN A 38 3.67 1.60 -20.82
N ARG A 39 3.52 2.49 -19.83
CA ARG A 39 2.30 3.29 -19.58
C ARG A 39 1.06 2.43 -19.40
N LYS A 40 1.23 1.29 -18.73
CA LYS A 40 0.16 0.35 -18.40
C LYS A 40 -0.35 0.52 -16.97
N LEU A 41 0.50 1.05 -16.08
CA LEU A 41 0.09 1.39 -14.73
C LEU A 41 -0.79 2.65 -14.76
N PHE A 42 -1.90 2.60 -14.05
CA PHE A 42 -2.78 3.73 -13.80
C PHE A 42 -3.24 3.71 -12.34
N PHE A 43 -3.60 4.87 -11.81
CA PHE A 43 -4.18 4.99 -10.48
C PHE A 43 -5.56 5.63 -10.59
N ASN A 44 -6.54 5.06 -9.91
CA ASN A 44 -7.83 5.71 -9.70
C ASN A 44 -7.69 6.83 -8.67
N SER A 45 -6.85 6.63 -7.66
CA SER A 45 -6.57 7.65 -6.66
C SER A 45 -5.18 7.49 -6.06
N THR A 46 -4.66 8.59 -5.52
CA THR A 46 -3.30 8.68 -5.00
C THR A 46 -3.24 9.46 -3.68
N MET A 47 -2.10 9.39 -3.02
CA MET A 47 -1.71 10.30 -1.95
C MET A 47 -0.20 10.42 -1.97
N THR A 48 0.29 11.65 -1.84
CA THR A 48 1.73 11.93 -1.73
C THR A 48 1.99 12.70 -0.45
N THR A 49 2.98 12.25 0.32
CA THR A 49 3.43 12.92 1.54
C THR A 49 4.95 12.92 1.61
N ASP A 50 5.52 13.84 2.37
CA ASP A 50 6.95 13.91 2.59
C ASP A 50 7.31 13.75 4.07
N PHE A 51 8.54 13.27 4.31
CA PHE A 51 9.13 13.15 5.64
C PHE A 51 10.66 13.28 5.53
N THR A 52 11.33 13.64 6.62
CA THR A 52 12.78 13.90 6.61
C THR A 52 13.49 12.91 7.54
N PRO A 53 13.91 11.74 7.03
CA PRO A 53 14.46 10.69 7.88
C PRO A 53 15.89 10.99 8.38
N SER A 54 16.56 11.96 7.75
CA SER A 54 17.92 12.40 8.06
C SER A 54 18.08 13.86 7.65
N PRO A 55 18.99 14.66 8.26
CA PRO A 55 19.22 16.04 7.83
C PRO A 55 19.47 16.15 6.33
N GLY A 56 18.68 16.96 5.63
CA GLY A 56 18.79 17.12 4.18
C GLY A 56 17.45 17.42 3.51
N LEU A 57 17.33 17.02 2.24
CA LEU A 57 16.08 17.12 1.48
C LEU A 57 15.10 16.02 1.93
N PRO A 58 13.79 16.33 2.01
CA PRO A 58 12.79 15.36 2.42
C PRO A 58 12.69 14.23 1.41
N TRP A 59 12.33 13.05 1.89
CA TRP A 59 11.92 11.92 1.06
C TRP A 59 10.42 12.00 0.84
N VAL A 60 9.94 11.45 -0.27
CA VAL A 60 8.52 11.52 -0.63
C VAL A 60 7.96 10.11 -0.74
N PHE A 61 6.93 9.83 0.04
CA PHE A 61 6.15 8.61 -0.02
C PHE A 61 4.91 8.84 -0.89
N THR A 62 4.65 7.91 -1.81
CA THR A 62 3.44 7.94 -2.63
C THR A 62 2.70 6.62 -2.49
N LEU A 63 1.39 6.70 -2.25
CA LEU A 63 0.45 5.58 -2.32
C LEU A 63 -0.44 5.78 -3.53
N GLY A 64 -0.50 4.78 -4.41
CA GLY A 64 -1.45 4.71 -5.53
C GLY A 64 -2.41 3.55 -5.35
N PHE A 65 -3.67 3.76 -5.72
CA PHE A 65 -4.72 2.76 -5.71
C PHE A 65 -5.29 2.57 -7.11
N SER A 66 -5.43 1.31 -7.52
CA SER A 66 -5.95 0.90 -8.83
C SER A 66 -7.10 -0.09 -8.65
N ASP A 67 -8.17 0.09 -9.41
CA ASP A 67 -9.37 -0.74 -9.40
C ASP A 67 -9.66 -1.21 -10.83
N TRP A 68 -9.39 -2.49 -11.08
CA TRP A 68 -9.60 -3.14 -12.37
C TRP A 68 -10.95 -3.83 -12.40
N ARG A 69 -11.78 -3.43 -13.37
CA ARG A 69 -13.16 -3.90 -13.55
C ARG A 69 -13.45 -4.42 -14.97
N GLU A 70 -12.42 -4.59 -15.79
CA GLU A 70 -12.58 -5.01 -17.18
C GLU A 70 -13.18 -6.42 -17.29
N GLU A 71 -13.93 -6.68 -18.37
CA GLU A 71 -14.54 -7.98 -18.61
C GLU A 71 -13.46 -9.08 -18.66
N GLY A 72 -13.60 -10.09 -17.80
CA GLY A 72 -12.62 -11.18 -17.68
C GLY A 72 -11.60 -11.01 -16.55
N VAL A 73 -11.51 -9.82 -15.93
CA VAL A 73 -10.77 -9.65 -14.67
C VAL A 73 -11.55 -10.34 -13.55
N LYS A 74 -11.11 -11.55 -13.18
CA LYS A 74 -11.63 -12.27 -12.02
C LYS A 74 -10.48 -12.64 -11.10
N TRP A 75 -10.61 -12.25 -9.83
CA TRP A 75 -9.66 -12.68 -8.81
C TRP A 75 -10.37 -13.52 -7.75
N ARG A 76 -10.21 -14.84 -7.84
CA ARG A 76 -10.92 -15.81 -6.97
C ARG A 76 -12.46 -15.61 -7.08
N PRO A 77 -13.29 -15.48 -6.02
CA PRO A 77 -14.73 -15.31 -6.22
C PRO A 77 -15.12 -13.87 -6.62
N TYR A 78 -14.17 -12.94 -6.76
CA TYR A 78 -14.46 -11.53 -7.01
C TYR A 78 -14.39 -11.19 -8.49
N ASP A 79 -15.30 -10.31 -8.93
CA ASP A 79 -15.39 -9.86 -10.32
C ASP A 79 -14.64 -8.55 -10.59
N THR A 80 -13.86 -8.09 -9.61
CA THR A 80 -12.92 -6.97 -9.73
C THR A 80 -11.60 -7.32 -9.04
N ALA A 81 -10.55 -6.56 -9.34
CA ALA A 81 -9.27 -6.64 -8.66
C ALA A 81 -8.82 -5.24 -8.24
N GLN A 82 -8.44 -5.09 -6.99
CA GLN A 82 -8.07 -3.82 -6.39
C GLN A 82 -6.69 -3.93 -5.80
N HIS A 83 -5.82 -2.98 -6.14
CA HIS A 83 -4.41 -3.04 -5.86
C HIS A 83 -3.90 -1.72 -5.30
N ILE A 84 -2.90 -1.81 -4.44
CA ILE A 84 -2.13 -0.65 -4.00
C ILE A 84 -0.69 -0.81 -4.42
N GLU A 85 -0.08 0.27 -4.90
CA GLU A 85 1.35 0.38 -5.10
C GLU A 85 1.88 1.55 -4.29
N THR A 86 2.99 1.35 -3.61
CA THR A 86 3.68 2.39 -2.85
C THR A 86 5.06 2.63 -3.43
N PHE A 87 5.48 3.89 -3.38
CA PHE A 87 6.75 4.32 -3.90
C PHE A 87 7.47 5.22 -2.92
N LEU A 88 8.79 5.13 -2.93
CA LEU A 88 9.66 6.03 -2.19
C LEU A 88 10.50 6.82 -3.18
N SER A 89 10.31 8.13 -3.20
CA SER A 89 11.11 9.05 -4.00
C SER A 89 12.20 9.67 -3.14
N ILE A 90 13.45 9.42 -3.54
CA ILE A 90 14.65 9.81 -2.82
C ILE A 90 15.37 10.90 -3.63
N PRO A 91 15.89 11.96 -2.99
CA PRO A 91 16.68 12.99 -3.66
C PRO A 91 17.85 12.40 -4.46
N ASN A 92 18.10 12.89 -5.67
CA ASN A 92 19.21 12.44 -6.53
C ASN A 92 20.58 12.57 -5.85
N ALA A 93 20.75 13.54 -4.95
CA ALA A 93 21.98 13.73 -4.17
C ALA A 93 22.30 12.50 -3.29
N ILE A 94 21.26 11.80 -2.83
CA ILE A 94 21.38 10.55 -2.07
C ILE A 94 21.46 9.37 -3.05
N ALA A 95 20.47 9.24 -3.93
CA ALA A 95 20.29 8.09 -4.83
C ALA A 95 21.47 7.85 -5.81
N LYS A 96 22.29 8.86 -6.11
CA LYS A 96 23.47 8.76 -6.99
C LYS A 96 24.80 8.74 -6.24
N SER A 97 24.76 8.68 -4.91
CA SER A 97 25.95 8.66 -4.05
C SER A 97 26.15 7.28 -3.42
N GLU A 98 27.32 7.04 -2.82
CA GLU A 98 27.58 5.82 -2.04
C GLU A 98 26.57 5.62 -0.91
N ARG A 99 25.99 6.71 -0.38
CA ARG A 99 24.93 6.70 0.63
C ARG A 99 23.72 5.85 0.23
N ALA A 100 23.42 5.73 -1.06
CA ALA A 100 22.32 4.89 -1.54
C ALA A 100 22.55 3.39 -1.32
N ASN A 101 23.82 2.93 -1.34
CA ASN A 101 24.19 1.54 -1.05
C ASN A 101 24.10 1.24 0.45
N GLU A 102 24.28 2.28 1.26
CA GLU A 102 24.38 2.22 2.71
C GLU A 102 23.03 2.44 3.41
N THR A 103 22.06 2.97 2.67
CA THR A 103 20.71 3.25 3.15
C THR A 103 19.86 2.00 3.03
N ARG A 104 19.42 1.46 4.16
CA ARG A 104 18.67 0.20 4.24
C ARG A 104 17.30 0.48 4.80
N VAL A 105 16.26 -0.01 4.13
CA VAL A 105 14.88 0.28 4.52
C VAL A 105 14.06 -1.00 4.65
N CYS A 106 13.34 -1.08 5.75
CA CYS A 106 12.31 -2.07 5.98
C CYS A 106 10.96 -1.37 6.05
N ILE A 107 9.96 -2.01 5.46
CA ILE A 107 8.59 -1.53 5.44
C ILE A 107 7.67 -2.58 6.05
N TYR A 108 6.78 -2.10 6.89
CA TYR A 108 5.70 -2.84 7.48
C TYR A 108 4.40 -2.14 7.10
N MET A 109 3.40 -2.93 6.71
CA MET A 109 2.11 -2.42 6.29
C MET A 109 1.03 -3.11 7.11
N MET A 110 0.17 -2.31 7.74
CA MET A 110 -1.02 -2.79 8.44
C MET A 110 -2.21 -2.87 7.49
N GLU A 111 -3.32 -3.39 7.99
CA GLU A 111 -4.59 -3.34 7.25
C GLU A 111 -5.14 -1.91 7.31
N GLY A 112 -5.98 -1.57 6.33
CA GLY A 112 -6.66 -0.28 6.33
C GLY A 112 -7.54 -0.11 7.57
N GLN A 113 -7.49 1.08 8.18
CA GLN A 113 -8.20 1.40 9.41
C GLN A 113 -9.51 2.13 9.12
N ASN A 114 -10.59 1.73 9.78
CA ASN A 114 -11.89 2.40 9.65
C ASN A 114 -11.99 3.61 10.60
N ALA A 115 -11.04 4.53 10.47
CA ALA A 115 -10.90 5.70 11.32
C ALA A 115 -10.36 6.88 10.52
N THR A 116 -10.57 8.09 11.04
CA THR A 116 -10.08 9.34 10.45
C THR A 116 -9.02 9.95 11.35
N ALA A 117 -7.99 10.54 10.75
CA ALA A 117 -6.98 11.26 11.52
C ALA A 117 -7.59 12.47 12.24
N ASN A 118 -7.16 12.72 13.47
CA ASN A 118 -7.64 13.83 14.32
C ASN A 118 -7.05 15.20 13.91
N ASP A 119 -6.09 15.21 13.01
CA ASP A 119 -5.14 16.32 12.86
C ASP A 119 -5.55 17.34 11.79
N GLY A 120 -6.85 17.41 11.47
CA GLY A 120 -7.45 18.44 10.63
C GLY A 120 -6.58 18.86 9.44
N ASN A 121 -6.48 18.03 8.39
CA ASN A 121 -5.81 18.34 7.11
C ASN A 121 -4.34 18.82 7.12
N GLU A 122 -3.65 19.00 8.26
CA GLU A 122 -2.35 19.72 8.24
C GLU A 122 -1.14 18.87 7.79
N SER A 123 -1.18 17.54 7.89
CA SER A 123 -0.08 16.68 7.42
C SER A 123 -0.50 15.53 6.51
N GLY A 124 -1.78 15.16 6.42
CA GLY A 124 -2.27 14.12 5.51
C GLY A 124 -1.76 12.68 5.76
N HIS A 125 -0.79 12.49 6.67
CA HIS A 125 -0.15 11.21 6.99
C HIS A 125 -0.11 10.87 8.48
N SER A 126 -0.74 11.68 9.35
CA SER A 126 -0.74 11.41 10.79
C SER A 126 -1.54 10.19 11.18
N CYS A 127 -1.03 9.42 12.14
CA CYS A 127 -1.72 8.29 12.74
C CYS A 127 -2.56 8.62 13.97
N ASN A 128 -2.58 9.87 14.43
CA ASN A 128 -3.41 10.29 15.55
C ASN A 128 -4.89 10.14 15.22
N GLY A 129 -5.65 9.41 16.04
CA GLY A 129 -7.06 9.09 15.76
C GLY A 129 -7.27 7.91 14.82
N VAL A 130 -6.23 7.51 14.06
CA VAL A 130 -6.23 6.29 13.25
C VAL A 130 -5.76 5.09 14.08
N LEU A 131 -4.69 5.29 14.86
CA LEU A 131 -4.10 4.29 15.75
C LEU A 131 -4.07 4.83 17.19
N SER A 132 -4.22 3.93 18.16
CA SER A 132 -4.05 4.27 19.58
C SER A 132 -2.59 4.67 19.87
N ASP A 133 -2.39 5.55 20.86
CA ASP A 133 -1.05 5.94 21.31
C ASP A 133 -0.19 4.73 21.72
N GLU A 134 -0.83 3.71 22.29
CA GLU A 134 -0.16 2.46 22.67
C GLU A 134 0.36 1.71 21.45
N CYS A 135 -0.47 1.56 20.40
CA CYS A 135 -0.07 0.95 19.15
C CYS A 135 1.05 1.75 18.46
N GLN A 136 0.92 3.08 18.37
CA GLN A 136 1.94 3.94 17.76
C GLN A 136 3.30 3.80 18.46
N LYS A 137 3.33 3.82 19.80
CA LYS A 137 4.55 3.60 20.59
C LYS A 137 5.13 2.20 20.40
N ALA A 138 4.28 1.18 20.31
CA ALA A 138 4.72 -0.18 20.07
C ALA A 138 5.36 -0.33 18.67
N LEU A 139 4.76 0.26 17.63
CA LEU A 139 5.30 0.28 16.27
C LEU A 139 6.67 0.95 16.23
N GLN A 140 6.83 2.09 16.90
CA GLN A 140 8.13 2.79 17.00
C GLN A 140 9.22 1.99 17.71
N SER A 141 8.87 0.92 18.45
CA SER A 141 9.84 0.02 19.09
C SER A 141 10.45 -1.04 18.16
N ILE A 142 9.91 -1.18 16.94
CA ILE A 142 10.43 -2.10 15.94
C ILE A 142 11.84 -1.65 15.56
N LYS A 143 12.79 -2.58 15.65
CA LYS A 143 14.20 -2.31 15.36
C LYS A 143 14.42 -2.07 13.86
N GLY A 144 15.49 -1.35 13.54
CA GLY A 144 15.94 -1.18 12.17
C GLY A 144 16.38 -2.49 11.49
N PRO A 145 16.70 -2.42 10.19
CA PRO A 145 17.32 -3.50 9.42
C PRO A 145 18.42 -4.25 10.18
N THR A 146 18.47 -5.59 10.06
CA THR A 146 19.52 -6.41 10.69
C THR A 146 20.73 -6.56 9.78
N ASP A 147 21.95 -6.71 10.31
CA ASP A 147 23.20 -6.80 9.53
C ASP A 147 23.21 -7.91 8.45
N ASP A 148 22.37 -8.94 8.59
CA ASP A 148 22.25 -10.06 7.66
C ASP A 148 21.31 -9.82 6.46
N GLY A 149 20.89 -8.57 6.24
CA GLY A 149 20.06 -8.21 5.09
C GLY A 149 18.56 -8.44 5.26
N ARG A 150 18.10 -8.71 6.48
CA ARG A 150 16.68 -9.01 6.75
C ARG A 150 15.96 -7.88 7.47
N CYS A 151 14.64 -7.87 7.28
CA CYS A 151 13.75 -7.04 8.08
C CYS A 151 13.31 -7.83 9.31
N PRO A 152 13.48 -7.29 10.53
CA PRO A 152 13.14 -8.02 11.74
C PRO A 152 11.62 -8.22 11.85
N ASP A 153 11.22 -9.37 12.39
CA ASP A 153 9.82 -9.60 12.74
C ASP A 153 9.40 -8.65 13.87
N PRO A 154 8.20 -8.04 13.79
CA PRO A 154 7.68 -7.22 14.88
C PRO A 154 7.58 -8.04 16.18
N PRO A 155 7.92 -7.46 17.34
CA PRO A 155 7.79 -8.17 18.61
C PRO A 155 6.31 -8.39 18.96
N ASP A 156 6.00 -9.44 19.74
CA ASP A 156 4.64 -9.77 20.19
C ASP A 156 3.90 -8.60 20.88
N SER A 157 4.64 -7.66 21.45
CA SER A 157 4.07 -6.44 22.05
C SER A 157 3.35 -5.57 21.02
N VAL A 158 3.81 -5.53 19.77
CA VAL A 158 3.14 -4.78 18.68
C VAL A 158 1.79 -5.41 18.39
N LYS A 159 1.73 -6.73 18.25
CA LYS A 159 0.47 -7.45 18.03
C LYS A 159 -0.54 -7.16 19.13
N LYS A 160 -0.10 -7.16 20.39
CA LYS A 160 -0.96 -6.88 21.55
C LYS A 160 -1.47 -5.45 21.57
N ALA A 161 -0.58 -4.48 21.33
CA ALA A 161 -0.92 -3.05 21.37
C ALA A 161 -1.81 -2.60 20.21
N CYS A 162 -1.59 -3.16 19.02
CA CYS A 162 -2.33 -2.82 17.81
C CYS A 162 -3.52 -3.73 17.52
N ASN A 163 -3.67 -4.82 18.30
CA ASN A 163 -4.68 -5.87 18.08
C ASN A 163 -4.70 -6.41 16.64
N GLN A 164 -3.53 -6.47 16.00
CA GLN A 164 -3.38 -6.90 14.61
C GLN A 164 -2.03 -7.60 14.42
N ASP A 165 -2.01 -8.65 13.59
CA ASP A 165 -0.77 -9.22 13.09
C ASP A 165 -0.07 -8.26 12.11
N LEU A 166 1.22 -8.04 12.33
CA LEU A 166 2.08 -7.23 11.47
C LEU A 166 3.28 -8.07 11.06
N TYR A 167 3.58 -8.06 9.76
CA TYR A 167 4.76 -8.69 9.20
C TYR A 167 5.49 -7.67 8.33
N PRO A 168 6.81 -7.78 8.17
CA PRO A 168 7.51 -6.98 7.18
C PRO A 168 6.93 -7.33 5.81
N SER A 169 6.60 -6.31 5.00
CA SER A 169 6.01 -6.53 3.68
C SER A 169 6.97 -7.32 2.78
N PHE A 170 8.28 -7.19 3.04
CA PHE A 170 9.32 -8.05 2.49
C PHE A 170 10.25 -8.53 3.60
N GLY A 171 10.61 -9.81 3.59
CA GLY A 171 11.60 -10.33 4.56
C GLY A 171 13.03 -9.79 4.36
N LYS A 172 13.31 -9.16 3.22
CA LYS A 172 14.62 -8.57 2.87
C LYS A 172 14.58 -7.05 2.93
N VAL A 173 15.70 -6.46 3.33
CA VAL A 173 15.91 -5.00 3.31
C VAL A 173 15.89 -4.47 1.88
N GLN A 174 15.34 -3.28 1.70
CA GLN A 174 15.39 -2.54 0.44
C GLN A 174 16.60 -1.61 0.44
N VAL A 175 17.28 -1.53 -0.71
CA VAL A 175 18.37 -0.59 -0.99
C VAL A 175 18.05 0.14 -2.29
N PHE A 176 18.51 1.39 -2.42
CA PHE A 176 18.07 2.29 -3.49
C PHE A 176 19.21 2.74 -4.40
N ASN A 177 20.07 1.80 -4.75
CA ASN A 177 21.28 2.03 -5.54
C ASN A 177 21.12 1.71 -7.03
N ASN A 178 20.21 0.81 -7.39
CA ASN A 178 19.97 0.47 -8.79
C ASN A 178 19.05 1.50 -9.44
N THR A 179 19.64 2.58 -9.94
CA THR A 179 18.89 3.64 -10.63
C THR A 179 18.24 3.17 -11.93
N ASN A 180 18.69 2.05 -12.53
CA ASN A 180 18.01 1.43 -13.66
C ASN A 180 16.69 0.78 -13.25
N CYS A 181 16.45 0.53 -11.96
CA CYS A 181 15.16 0.06 -11.42
C CYS A 181 14.39 1.17 -10.71
N SER A 182 14.64 2.42 -11.13
CA SER A 182 13.91 3.60 -10.69
C SER A 182 13.23 4.31 -11.85
N THR A 183 12.29 5.18 -11.52
CA THR A 183 11.66 6.12 -12.44
C THR A 183 11.80 7.55 -11.92
N SER A 184 11.65 8.54 -12.79
CA SER A 184 11.54 9.95 -12.41
C SER A 184 10.11 10.47 -12.47
N THR A 185 9.15 9.61 -12.84
CA THR A 185 7.76 9.96 -13.07
C THR A 185 6.85 8.83 -12.60
N LEU A 186 5.70 9.19 -12.05
CA LEU A 186 4.59 8.28 -11.80
C LEU A 186 3.37 8.73 -12.63
N PRO A 187 2.46 7.81 -13.02
CA PRO A 187 1.24 8.17 -13.73
C PRO A 187 0.44 9.23 -12.98
N ASP A 188 0.13 10.34 -13.63
CA ASP A 188 -0.71 11.44 -13.13
C ASP A 188 -0.32 12.05 -11.76
N ILE A 189 0.91 11.82 -11.29
CA ILE A 189 1.43 12.34 -10.02
C ILE A 189 2.58 13.33 -10.29
N GLY A 190 2.43 14.55 -9.76
CA GLY A 190 3.44 15.60 -9.83
C GLY A 190 4.56 15.41 -8.81
N LEU A 191 5.56 14.61 -9.12
CA LEU A 191 6.73 14.43 -8.25
C LEU A 191 7.70 15.63 -8.31
N PRO A 192 8.38 15.96 -7.20
CA PRO A 192 9.38 17.03 -7.20
C PRO A 192 10.54 16.71 -8.15
N GLY A 193 10.99 17.73 -8.88
CA GLY A 193 12.17 17.64 -9.73
C GLY A 193 13.41 17.28 -8.90
N GLY A 194 14.31 16.47 -9.47
CA GLY A 194 15.55 16.11 -8.80
C GLY A 194 15.45 14.88 -7.88
N TYR A 195 14.39 14.08 -8.00
CA TYR A 195 14.18 12.84 -7.26
C TYR A 195 14.30 11.59 -8.14
N ARG A 196 14.53 10.44 -7.51
CA ARG A 196 14.40 9.10 -8.09
C ARG A 196 13.40 8.30 -7.27
N THR A 197 12.46 7.69 -7.97
CA THR A 197 11.35 6.97 -7.39
C THR A 197 11.56 5.48 -7.53
N PHE A 198 11.51 4.79 -6.40
CA PHE A 198 11.67 3.35 -6.29
C PHE A 198 10.37 2.74 -5.80
N PRO A 199 9.91 1.61 -6.36
CA PRO A 199 8.78 0.87 -5.82
C PRO A 199 9.14 0.35 -4.44
N LEU A 200 8.18 0.38 -3.53
CA LEU A 200 8.36 -0.05 -2.16
C LEU A 200 7.53 -1.31 -1.90
N VAL A 201 6.20 -1.21 -1.80
CA VAL A 201 5.26 -2.32 -1.59
C VAL A 201 4.13 -2.26 -2.61
N GLY A 202 3.85 -3.39 -3.27
CA GLY A 202 2.66 -3.59 -4.11
C GLY A 202 1.86 -4.79 -3.61
N THR A 203 0.54 -4.64 -3.44
CA THR A 203 -0.32 -5.78 -3.06
C THR A 203 -1.76 -5.64 -3.51
N THR A 204 -2.39 -6.79 -3.77
CA THR A 204 -3.81 -6.87 -4.07
C THR A 204 -4.61 -6.97 -2.78
N LEU A 205 -5.64 -6.14 -2.67
CA LEU A 205 -6.46 -6.00 -1.48
C LEU A 205 -7.72 -6.87 -1.55
N PHE A 206 -8.01 -7.60 -0.46
CA PHE A 206 -9.18 -8.47 -0.33
C PHE A 206 -10.06 -8.10 0.87
N PRO A 207 -11.39 -8.34 0.79
CA PRO A 207 -12.15 -8.78 -0.40
C PRO A 207 -12.22 -7.67 -1.47
N ALA A 208 -12.28 -8.02 -2.76
CA ALA A 208 -12.56 -7.02 -3.81
C ALA A 208 -14.08 -6.87 -4.01
N ASP A 209 -14.50 -5.97 -4.89
CA ASP A 209 -15.92 -5.79 -5.20
C ASP A 209 -16.47 -6.98 -6.00
N SER A 210 -17.69 -7.40 -5.67
CA SER A 210 -18.49 -8.36 -6.46
C SER A 210 -19.97 -8.14 -6.13
N PRO A 211 -20.87 -8.02 -7.13
CA PRO A 211 -20.60 -8.04 -8.58
C PRO A 211 -19.79 -6.83 -9.10
N THR A 212 -19.39 -6.83 -10.38
CA THR A 212 -18.53 -5.80 -11.02
C THR A 212 -19.07 -4.36 -10.90
N ASP A 213 -20.39 -4.18 -10.70
CA ASP A 213 -21.05 -2.89 -10.52
C ASP A 213 -21.15 -2.44 -9.04
N SER A 214 -20.70 -3.26 -8.08
CA SER A 214 -20.53 -2.85 -6.68
C SER A 214 -19.30 -1.95 -6.52
N TYR A 215 -19.42 -0.81 -5.85
CA TYR A 215 -18.30 0.08 -5.53
C TYR A 215 -18.07 0.24 -4.02
N LYS A 216 -18.50 -0.74 -3.22
CA LYS A 216 -18.41 -0.67 -1.75
C LYS A 216 -16.97 -0.71 -1.28
N GLN A 217 -16.17 -1.66 -1.79
CA GLN A 217 -14.76 -1.79 -1.41
C GLN A 217 -13.93 -0.66 -2.01
N TYR A 218 -14.21 -0.28 -3.26
CA TYR A 218 -13.62 0.90 -3.89
C TYR A 218 -13.81 2.17 -3.03
N SER A 219 -15.07 2.49 -2.69
CA SER A 219 -15.39 3.71 -1.94
C SER A 219 -14.80 3.69 -0.53
N LEU A 220 -14.63 2.50 0.06
CA LEU A 220 -13.96 2.35 1.35
C LEU A 220 -12.46 2.65 1.21
N ARG A 221 -11.76 1.99 0.28
CA ARG A 221 -10.29 2.01 0.17
C ARG A 221 -9.69 3.36 -0.19
N ILE A 222 -10.42 4.19 -0.93
CA ILE A 222 -10.01 5.56 -1.23
C ILE A 222 -9.91 6.43 0.03
N ARG A 223 -10.70 6.12 1.06
CA ARG A 223 -10.80 6.91 2.29
C ARG A 223 -10.15 6.24 3.49
N GLN A 224 -9.91 4.94 3.42
CA GLN A 224 -9.41 4.13 4.52
C GLN A 224 -7.90 4.32 4.68
N PRO A 225 -7.41 4.94 5.77
CA PRO A 225 -5.98 5.12 5.97
C PRO A 225 -5.29 3.77 6.20
N ILE A 226 -4.16 3.57 5.54
CA ILE A 226 -3.31 2.40 5.69
C ILE A 226 -2.07 2.83 6.47
N PRO A 227 -1.83 2.26 7.67
CA PRO A 227 -0.60 2.49 8.40
C PRO A 227 0.60 1.79 7.74
N PHE A 228 1.64 2.56 7.49
CA PHE A 228 2.96 2.10 7.04
C PHE A 228 4.01 2.52 8.05
N LEU A 229 4.85 1.58 8.45
CA LEU A 229 6.04 1.87 9.23
C LEU A 229 7.27 1.64 8.36
N LEU A 230 8.11 2.65 8.23
CA LEU A 230 9.41 2.55 7.60
C LEU A 230 10.48 2.58 8.68
N THR A 231 11.27 1.52 8.82
CA THR A 231 12.49 1.53 9.64
C THR A 231 13.69 1.64 8.72
N MET A 232 14.55 2.60 8.99
CA MET A 232 15.65 2.99 8.11
C MET A 232 16.96 2.97 8.88
N GLU A 233 17.99 2.40 8.28
CA GLU A 233 19.37 2.49 8.74
C GLU A 233 20.20 3.30 7.75
N PHE A 234 20.96 4.26 8.27
CA PHE A 234 21.91 5.08 7.53
C PHE A 234 23.32 4.78 8.04
N HIS A 235 24.21 4.37 7.14
CA HIS A 235 25.63 4.24 7.47
C HIS A 235 26.30 5.63 7.52
N ASN A 236 27.31 5.78 8.38
CA ASN A 236 28.12 7.00 8.50
C ASN A 236 27.37 8.29 8.88
N GLU A 237 26.18 8.18 9.47
CA GLU A 237 25.41 9.33 9.97
C GLU A 237 25.28 9.34 11.49
N THR A 238 25.16 10.55 12.05
CA THR A 238 24.96 10.77 13.50
C THR A 238 23.71 10.07 14.03
N LEU A 239 22.66 9.98 13.19
CA LEU A 239 21.47 9.17 13.43
C LEU A 239 21.60 7.88 12.60
N ARG A 240 22.04 6.80 13.25
CA ARG A 240 22.25 5.53 12.58
C ARG A 240 20.94 4.85 12.17
N THR A 241 19.87 5.03 12.95
CA THR A 241 18.56 4.43 12.69
C THR A 241 17.46 5.42 12.95
N THR A 242 16.44 5.43 12.09
CA THR A 242 15.23 6.22 12.27
C THR A 242 14.00 5.40 11.88
N THR A 243 12.84 5.84 12.35
CA THR A 243 11.57 5.19 12.07
C THR A 243 10.55 6.26 11.70
N GLU A 244 9.80 6.02 10.62
CA GLU A 244 8.72 6.89 10.16
C GLU A 244 7.41 6.11 10.15
N LEU A 245 6.35 6.67 10.73
CA LEU A 245 5.02 6.06 10.79
C LEU A 245 4.03 6.95 10.04
N LEU A 246 3.46 6.41 8.96
CA LEU A 246 2.56 7.12 8.06
C LEU A 246 1.20 6.43 8.06
N CYS A 247 0.12 7.16 8.31
CA CYS A 247 -1.25 6.69 8.11
C CYS A 247 -1.88 7.47 6.96
N VAL A 248 -1.88 6.87 5.77
CA VAL A 248 -2.26 7.55 4.52
C VAL A 248 -3.38 6.82 3.80
N ALA A 249 -4.32 7.57 3.25
CA ALA A 249 -5.38 7.08 2.37
C ALA A 249 -5.18 7.71 0.99
N PRO A 250 -5.43 6.99 -0.12
CA PRO A 250 -5.25 7.53 -1.47
C PRO A 250 -6.46 8.40 -1.84
N THR A 251 -6.56 9.59 -1.26
CA THR A 251 -7.74 10.48 -1.36
C THR A 251 -7.75 11.39 -2.59
N GLU A 252 -6.63 11.56 -3.28
CA GLU A 252 -6.51 12.41 -4.46
C GLU A 252 -7.01 11.64 -5.69
N LEU A 253 -8.21 11.96 -6.18
CA LEU A 253 -8.79 11.25 -7.31
C LEU A 253 -8.11 11.65 -8.63
N ALA A 254 -7.79 10.64 -9.44
CA ALA A 254 -7.43 10.86 -10.83
C ALA A 254 -8.63 11.41 -11.61
N LYS A 255 -8.33 12.07 -12.73
CA LYS A 255 -9.36 12.58 -13.61
C LYS A 255 -10.26 11.43 -14.09
N ASP A 256 -11.57 11.67 -14.06
CA ASP A 256 -12.62 10.72 -14.47
C ASP A 256 -12.78 9.48 -13.55
N SER A 257 -12.06 9.41 -12.42
CA SER A 257 -12.31 8.42 -11.37
C SER A 257 -13.65 8.66 -10.67
N ARG A 258 -14.24 7.57 -10.18
CA ARG A 258 -15.49 7.64 -9.41
C ARG A 258 -15.24 8.25 -8.03
N GLU A 259 -16.08 9.20 -7.65
CA GLU A 259 -16.13 9.74 -6.27
C GLU A 259 -16.57 8.65 -5.28
N PRO A 260 -15.91 8.53 -4.11
CA PRO A 260 -16.30 7.54 -3.12
C PRO A 260 -17.65 7.89 -2.48
N GLU A 261 -18.55 6.90 -2.35
CA GLU A 261 -19.89 7.08 -1.81
C GLU A 261 -20.07 6.47 -0.41
N GLY A 262 -21.08 6.93 0.33
CA GLY A 262 -21.43 6.45 1.68
C GLY A 262 -20.69 7.18 2.80
N ASP A 263 -21.02 6.88 4.06
CA ASP A 263 -20.40 7.52 5.22
C ASP A 263 -19.02 6.91 5.52
N PHE A 264 -18.08 7.75 5.98
CA PHE A 264 -16.78 7.32 6.49
C PHE A 264 -16.40 8.10 7.76
N PRO A 265 -15.92 7.43 8.84
CA PRO A 265 -15.81 5.98 8.98
C PRO A 265 -17.21 5.32 8.97
N PRO A 266 -17.36 4.10 8.44
CA PRO A 266 -18.66 3.45 8.34
C PRO A 266 -19.27 3.29 9.74
N SER A 267 -20.59 3.48 9.90
CA SER A 267 -21.25 3.54 11.22
C SER A 267 -21.06 2.26 12.07
N ALA A 268 -20.74 1.13 11.45
CA ALA A 268 -20.38 -0.12 12.12
C ALA A 268 -18.99 -0.08 12.81
N ALA A 269 -18.14 0.90 12.47
CA ALA A 269 -16.81 1.11 13.05
C ALA A 269 -16.81 2.12 14.23
N ALA A 270 -17.86 2.93 14.37
CA ALA A 270 -17.97 3.94 15.43
C ALA A 270 -18.21 3.37 16.86
N GLY A 271 -18.19 2.04 17.02
CA GLY A 271 -18.43 1.35 18.29
C GLY A 271 -17.19 0.77 18.98
N LEU A 272 -15.99 1.02 18.46
CA LEU A 272 -14.76 0.47 19.01
C LEU A 272 -13.83 1.59 19.47
N ASP A 273 -14.29 2.40 20.43
CA ASP A 273 -13.35 2.94 21.41
C ASP A 273 -13.95 3.05 22.82
N THR A 274 -13.10 2.67 23.78
CA THR A 274 -13.17 2.84 25.23
C THR A 274 -14.03 1.88 26.08
N LYS A 275 -13.31 0.94 26.72
CA LYS A 275 -13.55 0.35 28.05
C LYS A 275 -14.86 -0.40 28.30
N GLY A 276 -14.71 -1.69 28.58
CA GLY A 276 -15.69 -2.51 29.31
C GLY A 276 -16.45 -3.43 28.38
N GLY A 277 -16.23 -4.73 28.56
CA GLY A 277 -16.82 -5.74 27.69
C GLY A 277 -18.34 -5.72 27.68
N VAL A 278 -18.92 -6.20 26.59
CA VAL A 278 -20.17 -6.98 26.57
C VAL A 278 -20.15 -7.82 25.30
N LEU A 279 -20.57 -9.06 25.47
CA LEU A 279 -20.84 -10.10 24.48
C LEU A 279 -21.56 -9.57 23.24
N LEU A 280 -21.05 -9.88 22.05
CA LEU A 280 -21.89 -9.86 20.84
C LEU A 280 -22.50 -11.24 20.60
N ALA A 281 -23.81 -11.18 20.47
CA ALA A 281 -24.76 -12.26 20.44
C ALA A 281 -24.52 -13.22 19.26
N VAL A 282 -24.64 -14.50 19.56
CA VAL A 282 -24.84 -15.57 18.58
C VAL A 282 -26.24 -15.43 18.00
N GLY A 283 -26.32 -15.24 16.69
CA GLY A 283 -27.52 -15.40 15.86
C GLY A 283 -27.11 -15.08 14.43
N VAL A 284 -27.32 -15.92 13.41
CA VAL A 284 -28.38 -16.88 13.16
C VAL A 284 -27.82 -17.91 12.18
N TRP A 285 -27.93 -19.21 12.48
CA TRP A 285 -27.99 -20.26 11.47
C TRP A 285 -29.27 -21.05 11.71
N SER A 286 -30.35 -20.53 11.15
CA SER A 286 -31.54 -21.31 10.86
C SER A 286 -31.49 -21.71 9.39
N VAL A 287 -31.95 -22.94 9.13
CA VAL A 287 -32.29 -23.53 7.82
C VAL A 287 -31.18 -24.32 7.14
N MET A 288 -31.06 -25.62 7.49
CA MET A 288 -31.48 -26.73 6.61
C MET A 288 -31.15 -28.08 7.25
N GLY A 289 -32.19 -28.88 7.53
CA GLY A 289 -32.03 -30.22 8.08
C GLY A 289 -33.35 -30.92 8.41
N LEU A 290 -34.37 -30.75 7.57
CA LEU A 290 -35.42 -31.75 7.43
C LEU A 290 -35.05 -32.56 6.19
N LEU A 291 -34.62 -33.80 6.41
CA LEU A 291 -34.85 -35.01 5.61
C LEU A 291 -33.84 -36.08 6.04
N PHE A 292 -34.34 -37.32 6.25
CA PHE A 292 -33.66 -38.52 6.75
C PHE A 292 -33.43 -38.50 8.28
N THR A 293 -34.12 -39.25 9.13
CA THR A 293 -34.92 -40.48 9.03
C THR A 293 -35.98 -40.51 10.12
#